data_AF-A0A8S2W1F7-F1
#
_entry.id   AF-A0A8S2W1F7-F1
#
_cell.length_a   1.000
_cell.length_b   1.000
_cell.length_c   1.000
_cell.angle_alpha   90.00
_cell.angle_beta   90.00
_cell.angle_gamma   90.00
#
_symmetry.space_group_name_H-M   'P 1'
#
loop_
_entity.id
_entity.type
_entity.pdbx_description
1 polymer ?
#
loop_
_entity_poly.entity_id
_entity_poly.type
_entity_poly.pdbx_seq_one_letter_code
_entity_poly.pdbx_strand_id
1 'polypeptide(L)'
;DLLAIADLNGFKLGFRHSKQPCFKCMITSEQLLDLSTYHEFEHRKMKSYRKQCEEISNSSTKTQQRFRQKKYGINEPSVLLNIDNFSIFKQVALDVMHLFLEGICRRHLRLLVQNLVELGAGSLETISNAIRDYNYPAFANRPSTNFNITKLSSNNPIPLTAAEMLSV
;
A
#
# COMPACT_ATOMS: atom_id res chain seq x y z
N ASP A 1 -5.61 -8.33 8.55
CA ASP A 1 -5.63 -6.88 8.28
C ASP A 1 -4.24 -6.28 8.46
N LEU A 2 -3.61 -5.82 7.37
CA LEU A 2 -2.28 -5.21 7.39
C LEU A 2 -2.29 -3.80 8.00
N LEU A 3 -3.44 -3.12 7.99
CA LEU A 3 -3.58 -1.80 8.61
C LEU A 3 -3.57 -1.92 10.12
N ALA A 4 -4.34 -2.87 10.67
CA ALA A 4 -4.29 -3.17 12.09
C ALA A 4 -2.88 -3.58 12.53
N ILE A 5 -2.17 -4.37 11.71
CA ILE A 5 -0.78 -4.76 11.97
C ILE A 5 0.17 -3.56 11.92
N ALA A 6 0.03 -2.69 10.92
CA ALA A 6 0.86 -1.50 10.79
C ALA A 6 0.60 -0.55 11.98
N ASP A 7 -0.66 -0.33 12.35
CA ASP A 7 -1.06 0.51 13.46
C ASP A 7 -0.55 -0.03 14.80
N LEU A 8 -0.74 -1.33 15.06
CA LEU A 8 -0.20 -2.03 16.23
C LEU A 8 1.31 -1.87 16.37
N ASN A 9 2.02 -1.82 15.24
CA ASN A 9 3.47 -1.65 15.23
C ASN A 9 3.92 -0.19 15.13
N GLY A 10 3.00 0.78 15.24
CA GLY A 10 3.28 2.21 15.23
C GLY A 10 3.71 2.74 13.87
N PHE A 11 3.36 2.07 12.76
CA PHE A 11 3.65 2.52 11.40
C PHE A 11 2.58 3.46 10.85
N LYS A 12 2.95 4.29 9.89
CA LYS A 12 2.00 5.19 9.21
C LYS A 12 1.04 4.38 8.34
N LEU A 13 -0.26 4.58 8.56
CA LEU A 13 -1.33 4.04 7.75
C LEU A 13 -1.45 4.86 6.45
N GLY A 14 -0.97 4.30 5.35
CA GLY A 14 -1.13 4.87 4.00
C GLY A 14 0.18 5.26 3.32
N PHE A 15 0.22 5.01 2.02
CA PHE A 15 1.40 5.17 1.17
C PHE A 15 1.69 6.64 0.84
N ARG A 16 0.65 7.49 0.84
CA ARG A 16 0.75 8.91 0.46
C ARG A 16 1.44 9.79 1.51
N HIS A 17 1.36 9.43 2.78
CA HIS A 17 1.84 10.25 3.90
C HIS A 17 3.18 9.79 4.48
N SER A 18 3.77 8.75 3.89
CA SER A 18 5.08 8.21 4.25
C SER A 18 6.00 8.25 3.04
N LYS A 19 7.29 8.50 3.26
CA LYS A 19 8.33 8.29 2.24
C LYS A 19 8.82 6.85 2.20
N GLN A 20 8.61 6.07 3.26
CA GLN A 20 8.88 4.64 3.33
C GLN A 20 7.62 3.92 3.79
N PRO A 21 6.70 3.63 2.86
CA PRO A 21 5.33 3.25 3.21
C PRO A 21 5.21 1.78 3.61
N CYS A 22 6.18 0.94 3.21
CA CYS A 22 6.15 -0.47 3.55
C CYS A 22 6.61 -0.70 5.00
N PHE A 23 5.84 -1.52 5.72
CA PHE A 23 6.18 -2.05 7.03
C PHE A 23 7.38 -3.00 6.99
N LYS A 24 7.55 -3.80 5.92
CA LYS A 24 8.52 -4.91 5.87
C LYS A 24 9.79 -4.61 5.08
N CYS A 25 9.77 -3.63 4.17
CA CYS A 25 10.94 -3.23 3.39
C CYS A 25 11.24 -1.73 3.50
N MET A 26 12.44 -1.37 3.06
CA MET A 26 12.97 0.00 3.06
C MET A 26 12.60 0.79 1.80
N ILE A 27 11.72 0.24 0.96
CA ILE A 27 11.29 0.85 -0.30
C ILE A 27 10.76 2.26 -0.07
N THR A 28 11.10 3.17 -0.98
CA THR A 28 10.51 4.52 -0.97
C THR A 28 9.23 4.58 -1.80
N SER A 29 8.38 5.57 -1.53
CA SER A 29 7.16 5.79 -2.33
C SER A 29 7.46 6.12 -3.80
N GLU A 30 8.66 6.62 -4.10
CA GLU A 30 9.12 6.88 -5.47
C GLU A 30 9.48 5.56 -6.18
N GLN A 31 10.27 4.71 -5.50
CA GLN A 31 10.67 3.39 -6.00
C GLN A 31 9.50 2.41 -6.20
N LEU A 32 8.39 2.60 -5.47
CA LEU A 32 7.20 1.75 -5.58
C LEU A 32 6.56 1.77 -6.98
N LEU A 33 6.78 2.84 -7.75
CA LEU A 33 6.22 2.97 -9.09
C LEU A 33 7.03 2.19 -10.13
N ASP A 34 8.35 2.09 -9.93
CA ASP A 34 9.29 1.57 -10.92
C ASP A 34 9.58 0.07 -10.75
N LEU A 35 9.25 -0.52 -9.60
CA LEU A 35 9.66 -1.88 -9.24
C LEU A 35 8.48 -2.85 -9.31
N SER A 36 8.75 -4.03 -9.86
CA SER A 36 7.73 -5.02 -10.23
C SER A 36 7.71 -6.26 -9.34
N THR A 37 8.79 -6.55 -8.60
CA THR A 37 8.89 -7.79 -7.82
C THR A 37 9.36 -7.59 -6.36
N TYR A 38 8.87 -8.46 -5.46
CA TYR A 38 9.14 -8.41 -4.03
C TYR A 38 10.61 -8.69 -3.66
N HIS A 39 11.33 -9.44 -4.48
CA HIS A 39 12.70 -9.88 -4.21
C HIS A 39 13.75 -8.79 -4.44
N GLU A 40 13.36 -7.68 -5.05
CA GLU A 40 14.25 -6.55 -5.35
C GLU A 40 14.43 -5.60 -4.16
N PHE A 41 13.75 -5.84 -3.03
CA PHE A 41 13.73 -4.89 -1.91
C PHE A 41 14.64 -5.29 -0.73
N GLU A 42 15.32 -4.30 -0.16
CA GLU A 42 15.95 -4.47 1.15
C GLU A 42 14.89 -4.51 2.26
N HIS A 43 14.86 -5.61 3.03
CA HIS A 43 14.01 -5.75 4.21
C HIS A 43 14.42 -4.84 5.36
N ARG A 44 13.43 -4.36 6.13
CA ARG A 44 13.71 -3.66 7.38
C ARG A 44 14.35 -4.61 8.37
N LYS A 45 15.34 -4.10 9.12
CA LYS A 45 16.07 -4.83 10.15
C LYS A 45 15.77 -4.21 11.51
N MET A 46 15.68 -5.04 12.56
CA MET A 46 15.40 -4.54 13.92
C MET A 46 16.39 -3.47 14.37
N LYS A 47 17.67 -3.61 14.02
CA LYS A 47 18.72 -2.62 14.34
C LYS A 47 18.45 -1.25 13.72
N SER A 48 18.07 -1.20 12.44
CA SER A 48 17.76 0.07 11.77
C SER A 48 16.45 0.67 12.29
N TYR A 49 15.45 -0.16 12.54
CA TYR A 49 14.17 0.27 13.11
C TYR A 49 14.31 0.89 14.50
N ARG A 50 15.07 0.26 15.42
CA ARG A 50 15.32 0.81 16.77
C ARG A 50 16.02 2.17 16.68
N LYS A 51 17.06 2.29 15.84
CA LYS A 51 17.74 3.56 15.59
C LYS A 51 16.78 4.64 15.06
N GLN A 52 15.89 4.29 14.12
CA GLN A 52 14.88 5.23 13.60
C GLN A 52 13.90 5.69 14.68
N CYS A 53 13.48 4.78 15.57
CA CYS A 53 12.61 5.11 16.70
C CYS A 53 13.30 6.04 17.70
N GLU A 54 14.58 5.78 18.01
CA GLU A 54 15.42 6.66 18.84
C GLU A 54 15.57 8.04 18.20
N GLU A 55 15.85 8.11 16.89
CA GLU A 55 15.93 9.37 16.17
C GLU A 55 14.59 10.14 16.20
N ILE A 56 13.44 9.46 16.06
CA ILE A 56 12.14 10.13 16.20
C ILE A 56 11.96 10.69 17.62
N SER A 57 12.27 9.88 18.63
CA SER A 57 12.09 10.23 20.05
C SER A 57 13.02 11.36 20.50
N ASN A 58 14.26 11.39 20.01
CA ASN A 58 15.28 12.39 20.33
C ASN A 58 15.18 13.67 19.49
N SER A 59 14.04 13.91 18.82
CA SER A 59 13.85 15.12 18.02
C SER A 59 13.70 16.35 18.91
N SER A 60 14.49 17.40 18.66
CA SER A 60 14.48 18.63 19.47
C SER A 60 13.20 19.45 19.31
N THR A 61 12.48 19.28 18.19
CA THR A 61 11.22 19.98 17.90
C THR A 61 10.17 19.07 17.30
N LYS A 62 8.89 19.42 17.50
CA LYS A 62 7.75 18.71 16.88
C LYS A 62 7.84 18.68 15.34
N THR A 63 8.40 19.72 14.73
CA THR A 63 8.62 19.78 13.28
C THR A 63 9.63 18.73 12.81
N GLN A 64 10.77 18.63 13.50
CA GLN A 64 11.77 17.59 13.21
C GLN A 64 11.21 16.18 13.45
N GLN A 65 10.44 16.00 14.52
CA GLN A 65 9.78 14.73 14.82
C GLN A 65 8.85 14.31 13.68
N ARG A 66 7.92 15.20 13.27
CA ARG A 66 6.99 14.95 12.15
C ARG A 66 7.71 14.66 10.84
N PHE A 67 8.81 15.37 10.58
CA PHE A 67 9.66 15.11 9.42
C PHE A 67 10.25 13.69 9.44
N ARG A 68 10.83 13.27 10.57
CA ARG A 68 11.41 11.93 10.74
C ARG A 68 10.33 10.83 10.68
N GLN A 69 9.17 11.05 11.31
CA GLN A 69 8.03 10.15 11.22
C GLN A 69 7.56 9.95 9.77
N LYS A 70 7.47 11.04 8.99
CA LYS A 70 7.13 10.99 7.56
C LYS A 70 8.22 10.32 6.73
N LYS A 71 9.50 10.58 7.04
CA LYS A 71 10.65 9.97 6.36
C LYS A 71 10.67 8.45 6.53
N TYR A 72 10.53 7.97 7.76
CA TYR A 72 10.67 6.55 8.09
C TYR A 72 9.37 5.74 7.98
N GLY A 73 8.22 6.42 7.91
CA GLY A 73 6.92 5.77 7.92
C GLY A 73 6.52 5.21 9.27
N ILE A 74 7.06 5.78 10.35
CA ILE A 74 6.86 5.33 11.74
C ILE A 74 6.23 6.50 12.49
N ASN A 75 5.08 6.30 13.11
CA ASN A 75 4.49 7.25 14.05
C ASN A 75 5.14 7.11 15.42
N GLU A 76 5.25 5.88 15.91
CA GLU A 76 5.74 5.57 17.24
C GLU A 76 6.40 4.18 17.28
N PRO A 77 7.20 3.89 18.33
CA PRO A 77 7.77 2.55 18.51
C PRO A 77 6.67 1.51 18.71
N SER A 78 6.82 0.33 18.10
CA SER A 78 5.89 -0.80 18.26
C SER A 78 5.79 -1.23 19.72
N VAL A 79 4.58 -1.49 20.19
CA VAL A 79 4.32 -2.05 21.52
C VAL A 79 4.99 -3.42 21.71
N LEU A 80 5.25 -4.13 20.61
CA LEU A 80 5.91 -5.45 20.60
C LEU A 80 7.43 -5.36 20.77
N LEU A 81 8.03 -4.15 20.77
CA LEU A 81 9.47 -3.98 21.00
C LEU A 81 9.93 -4.38 22.40
N ASN A 82 9.00 -4.41 23.36
CA ASN A 82 9.24 -4.77 24.75
C ASN A 82 9.28 -6.28 24.99
N ILE A 83 8.98 -7.09 23.96
CA ILE A 83 9.05 -8.55 24.05
C ILE A 83 10.46 -8.98 23.66
N ASP A 84 11.14 -9.66 24.60
CA ASP A 84 12.49 -10.16 24.39
C ASP A 84 12.55 -11.12 23.19
N ASN A 85 13.61 -10.97 22.40
CA ASN A 85 13.86 -11.76 21.18
C ASN A 85 12.74 -11.68 20.12
N PHE A 86 11.77 -10.78 20.27
CA PHE A 86 10.73 -10.57 19.28
C PHE A 86 11.20 -9.62 18.17
N SER A 87 11.10 -10.10 16.94
CA SER A 87 11.38 -9.37 15.72
C SER A 87 10.07 -9.16 14.96
N ILE A 88 9.55 -7.93 15.02
CA ILE A 88 8.33 -7.52 14.31
C ILE A 88 8.39 -7.86 12.80
N PHE A 89 9.57 -7.79 12.17
CA PHE A 89 9.70 -8.09 10.73
C PHE A 89 9.75 -9.58 10.38
N LYS A 90 9.94 -10.46 11.38
CA LYS A 90 10.03 -11.92 11.20
C LYS A 90 8.77 -12.63 11.66
N GLN A 91 8.22 -12.24 12.81
CA GLN A 91 7.15 -12.95 13.50
C GLN A 91 5.76 -12.40 13.21
N VAL A 92 5.66 -11.17 12.71
CA VAL A 92 4.38 -10.63 12.26
C VAL A 92 4.14 -11.12 10.83
N ALA A 93 3.14 -11.98 10.68
CA ALA A 93 2.68 -12.43 9.38
C ALA A 93 2.08 -11.26 8.61
N LEU A 94 2.41 -11.14 7.32
CA LEU A 94 1.68 -10.23 6.45
C LEU A 94 0.38 -10.91 6.03
N ASP A 95 -0.69 -10.15 6.03
CA ASP A 95 -1.94 -10.59 5.42
C ASP A 95 -1.78 -10.58 3.89
N VAL A 96 -1.47 -11.75 3.33
CA VAL A 96 -1.25 -11.94 1.90
C VAL A 96 -2.49 -11.55 1.10
N MET A 97 -3.69 -11.78 1.66
CA MET A 97 -4.95 -11.45 1.01
C MET A 97 -5.10 -9.93 0.83
N HIS A 98 -4.70 -9.13 1.82
CA HIS A 98 -4.66 -7.66 1.74
C HIS A 98 -3.65 -7.19 0.68
N LEU A 99 -2.45 -7.78 0.67
CA LEU A 99 -1.41 -7.45 -0.32
C LEU A 99 -1.87 -7.70 -1.78
N PHE A 100 -2.58 -8.82 -2.01
CA PHE A 100 -3.12 -9.19 -3.32
C PHE A 100 -4.32 -8.33 -3.71
N LEU A 101 -5.34 -8.24 -2.86
CA LEU A 101 -6.62 -7.62 -3.20
C LEU A 101 -6.53 -6.09 -3.32
N GLU A 102 -5.59 -5.46 -2.62
CA GLU A 102 -5.63 -4.00 -2.48
C GLU A 102 -4.65 -3.24 -3.34
N GLY A 103 -3.50 -3.83 -3.65
CA GLY A 103 -2.47 -3.19 -4.47
C GLY A 103 -2.28 -3.90 -5.80
N ILE A 104 -1.90 -5.17 -5.73
CA ILE A 104 -1.38 -5.90 -6.89
C ILE A 104 -2.50 -6.18 -7.90
N CYS A 105 -3.60 -6.81 -7.48
CA CYS A 105 -4.67 -7.17 -8.41
C CYS A 105 -5.28 -5.93 -9.08
N ARG A 106 -5.54 -4.85 -8.34
CA ARG A 106 -6.08 -3.61 -8.90
C ARG A 106 -5.13 -2.98 -9.93
N ARG A 107 -3.83 -2.91 -9.64
CA ARG A 107 -2.83 -2.36 -10.58
C ARG A 107 -2.71 -3.21 -11.85
N HIS A 108 -2.59 -4.53 -11.69
CA HIS A 108 -2.45 -5.44 -12.83
C HIS A 108 -3.70 -5.47 -13.71
N LEU A 109 -4.91 -5.49 -13.11
CA LEU A 109 -6.16 -5.40 -13.87
C LEU A 109 -6.28 -4.09 -14.63
N ARG A 110 -5.88 -2.96 -14.01
CA ARG A 110 -5.86 -1.66 -14.69
C ARG A 110 -4.93 -1.65 -15.90
N LEU A 111 -3.69 -2.13 -15.74
CA LEU A 111 -2.71 -2.21 -16.83
C LEU A 111 -3.17 -3.16 -17.94
N LEU A 112 -3.77 -4.30 -17.57
CA LEU A 112 -4.34 -5.25 -18.53
C LEU A 112 -5.46 -4.60 -19.36
N VAL A 113 -6.42 -3.93 -18.70
CA VAL A 113 -7.52 -3.24 -19.38
C VAL A 113 -6.99 -2.14 -20.30
N GLN A 114 -6.02 -1.35 -19.82
CA GLN A 114 -5.39 -0.31 -20.63
C GLN A 114 -4.74 -0.90 -21.90
N ASN A 115 -3.91 -1.94 -21.75
CA ASN A 115 -3.26 -2.60 -22.87
C ASN A 115 -4.26 -3.21 -23.86
N LEU A 116 -5.35 -3.82 -23.37
CA LEU A 116 -6.38 -4.40 -24.25
C LEU A 116 -7.09 -3.34 -25.09
N VAL A 117 -7.35 -2.16 -24.51
CA VAL A 117 -7.94 -1.03 -25.23
C VAL A 117 -6.95 -0.43 -26.23
N GLU A 118 -5.69 -0.23 -25.83
CA GLU A 118 -4.64 0.30 -26.70
C GLU A 118 -4.35 -0.61 -27.90
N LEU A 119 -4.44 -1.93 -27.72
CA LEU A 119 -4.29 -2.93 -28.79
C LEU A 119 -5.54 -3.08 -29.67
N GLY A 120 -6.65 -2.40 -29.34
CA GLY A 120 -7.93 -2.56 -30.04
C GLY A 120 -8.61 -3.92 -29.83
N ALA A 121 -8.12 -4.73 -28.88
CA ALA A 121 -8.66 -6.05 -28.55
C ALA A 121 -9.91 -5.99 -27.66
N GLY A 122 -10.32 -4.79 -27.24
CA GLY A 122 -11.56 -4.52 -26.52
C GLY A 122 -11.81 -3.01 -26.40
N SER A 123 -12.99 -2.63 -25.88
CA SER A 123 -13.31 -1.24 -25.55
C SER A 123 -13.74 -1.14 -24.09
N LEU A 124 -13.62 0.07 -23.53
CA LEU A 124 -14.16 0.33 -22.18
C LEU A 124 -15.66 0.09 -22.12
N GLU A 125 -16.38 0.35 -23.21
CA GLU A 125 -17.81 0.06 -23.30
C GLU A 125 -18.10 -1.44 -23.19
N THR A 126 -17.34 -2.29 -23.90
CA THR A 126 -17.47 -3.75 -23.80
C THR A 126 -17.24 -4.22 -22.36
N ILE A 127 -16.24 -3.68 -21.68
CA ILE A 127 -15.93 -4.04 -20.29
C ILE A 127 -17.01 -3.53 -19.33
N SER A 128 -17.47 -2.30 -19.49
CA SER A 128 -18.56 -1.72 -18.69
C SER A 128 -19.87 -2.49 -18.85
N ASN A 129 -20.19 -2.91 -20.08
CA ASN A 129 -21.35 -3.73 -20.38
C ASN A 129 -21.21 -5.11 -19.73
N ALA A 130 -20.05 -5.77 -19.88
CA ALA A 130 -19.78 -7.05 -19.24
C ALA A 130 -19.89 -6.97 -17.70
N ILE A 131 -19.39 -5.90 -17.09
CA ILE A 131 -19.53 -5.65 -15.65
C ILE A 131 -21.00 -5.43 -15.28
N ARG A 132 -21.77 -4.66 -16.05
CA ARG A 132 -23.19 -4.41 -15.77
C ARG A 132 -24.03 -5.69 -15.89
N ASP A 133 -23.76 -6.49 -16.91
CA ASP A 133 -24.59 -7.63 -17.32
C ASP A 133 -24.20 -8.93 -16.60
N TYR A 134 -23.10 -8.91 -15.83
CA TYR A 134 -22.70 -10.03 -14.99
C TYR A 134 -23.70 -10.26 -13.84
N ASN A 135 -24.10 -11.51 -13.63
CA ASN A 135 -25.05 -11.89 -12.58
C ASN A 135 -24.37 -11.98 -11.20
N TYR A 136 -24.19 -10.84 -10.55
CA TYR A 136 -23.62 -10.80 -9.19
C TYR A 136 -24.60 -11.35 -8.14
N PRO A 137 -24.08 -12.06 -7.12
CA PRO A 137 -24.86 -12.37 -5.92
C PRO A 137 -25.40 -11.08 -5.25
N ALA A 138 -26.52 -11.20 -4.54
CA ALA A 138 -27.23 -10.07 -3.93
C ALA A 138 -26.40 -9.24 -2.93
N PHE A 139 -25.35 -9.82 -2.34
CA PHE A 139 -24.48 -9.20 -1.33
C PHE A 139 -23.04 -8.97 -1.83
N ALA A 140 -22.81 -9.03 -3.14
CA ALA A 140 -21.46 -8.85 -3.69
C ALA A 140 -21.11 -7.37 -3.89
N ASN A 141 -19.86 -7.01 -3.59
CA ASN A 141 -19.27 -5.75 -4.01
C ASN A 141 -19.23 -5.72 -5.55
N ARG A 142 -19.93 -4.77 -6.16
CA ARG A 142 -20.00 -4.61 -7.62
C ARG A 142 -18.95 -3.61 -8.09
N PRO A 143 -18.20 -3.91 -9.17
CA PRO A 143 -17.30 -2.92 -9.75
C PRO A 143 -18.08 -1.73 -10.30
N SER A 144 -17.50 -0.52 -10.24
CA SER A 144 -18.12 0.65 -10.87
C SER A 144 -18.18 0.48 -12.39
N THR A 145 -19.28 0.84 -13.02
CA THR A 145 -19.46 0.75 -14.49
C THR A 145 -18.91 1.96 -15.26
N ASN A 146 -18.44 3.01 -14.56
CA ASN A 146 -17.98 4.26 -15.17
C ASN A 146 -16.45 4.31 -15.32
N PHE A 147 -15.91 3.54 -16.27
CA PHE A 147 -14.51 3.62 -16.68
C PHE A 147 -14.31 4.76 -17.68
N ASN A 148 -13.40 5.69 -17.39
CA ASN A 148 -13.03 6.76 -18.31
C ASN A 148 -11.52 6.65 -18.61
N ILE A 149 -11.11 6.79 -19.87
CA ILE A 149 -9.71 6.66 -20.32
C ILE A 149 -8.80 7.61 -19.53
N THR A 150 -9.28 8.81 -19.17
CA THR A 150 -8.54 9.77 -18.33
C THR A 150 -8.25 9.25 -16.90
N LYS A 151 -9.10 8.38 -16.35
CA LYS A 151 -8.86 7.70 -15.06
C LYS A 151 -7.89 6.52 -15.21
N LEU A 152 -7.83 5.91 -16.39
CA LEU A 152 -6.92 4.79 -16.72
C LEU A 152 -5.52 5.26 -17.12
N SER A 153 -5.40 6.37 -17.87
CA SER A 153 -4.15 6.92 -18.40
C SER A 153 -3.42 7.85 -17.42
N SER A 154 -4.08 8.27 -16.35
CA SER A 154 -3.42 9.13 -15.38
C SER A 154 -2.24 8.39 -14.74
N ASN A 155 -1.02 8.86 -14.96
CA ASN A 155 0.15 8.60 -14.12
C ASN A 155 -0.04 9.09 -12.68
N ASN A 156 -1.28 9.38 -12.26
CA ASN A 156 -1.59 9.65 -10.89
C ASN A 156 -1.18 8.42 -10.09
N PRO A 157 -0.22 8.57 -9.14
CA PRO A 157 0.07 7.49 -8.22
C PRO A 157 -1.26 7.10 -7.60
N ILE A 158 -1.58 5.80 -7.68
CA ILE A 158 -2.81 5.23 -7.12
C ILE A 158 -2.99 5.88 -5.74
N PRO A 159 -4.14 6.50 -5.43
CA PRO A 159 -4.39 7.04 -4.10
C PRO A 159 -4.43 5.84 -3.16
N LEU A 160 -3.25 5.49 -2.67
CA LEU A 160 -2.98 4.38 -1.79
C LEU A 160 -2.98 4.97 -0.38
N THR A 161 -4.12 5.47 0.06
CA THR A 161 -4.32 5.54 1.51
C THR A 161 -4.91 4.21 1.96
N ALA A 162 -4.48 3.80 3.14
CA ALA A 162 -5.02 2.66 3.88
C ALA A 162 -6.56 2.65 3.89
N ALA A 163 -7.17 3.83 4.04
CA ALA A 163 -8.61 4.01 4.14
C ALA A 163 -9.35 3.94 2.79
N GLU A 164 -8.74 4.37 1.67
CA GLU A 164 -9.37 4.32 0.34
C GLU A 164 -9.49 2.90 -0.24
N MET A 165 -8.99 1.90 0.47
CA MET A 165 -9.16 0.47 0.18
C MET A 165 -10.40 -0.13 0.87
N LEU A 166 -10.94 0.56 1.90
CA LEU A 166 -12.13 0.14 2.66
C LEU A 166 -13.42 0.83 2.19
N SER A 167 -13.32 1.85 1.34
CA SER A 167 -14.48 2.55 0.81
C SER A 167 -15.01 1.84 -0.44
N VAL A 168 -16.17 1.21 -0.25
CA VAL A 168 -17.09 0.61 -1.22
C VAL A 168 -17.29 1.48 -2.46
#